data_AF-A0A2D6N9X0-F1
#
_entry.id   AF-A0A2D6N9X0-F1
#
_cell.length_a   1.000
_cell.length_b   1.000
_cell.length_c   1.000
_cell.angle_alpha   90.00
_cell.angle_beta   90.00
_cell.angle_gamma   90.00
#
_symmetry.space_group_name_H-M   'P 1'
#
loop_
_entity.id
_entity.type
_entity.pdbx_description
1 polymer ?
#
loop_
_entity_poly.entity_id
_entity_poly.type
_entity_poly.pdbx_seq_one_letter_code
_entity_poly.pdbx_strand_id
1 'polypeptide(L)'
;THGDVRQAALQVRSDLQMLRNVVLVGHSKGGAVVKYLLGADWPWGAETRPLGAIFVDAPLDLLREMVGAAFRWGLRPSLRWRPPADVPCLTINNWLDFSGGRLRGVENVQVSLWNDYMTPYPPHGMKSRQAAAAIRRLD
;
A
#
# COMPACT_ATOMS: atom_id res chain seq x y z
N THR A 1 -16.61 13.73 -7.49
CA THR A 1 -15.79 13.05 -8.51
C THR A 1 -15.44 11.67 -8.01
N HIS A 2 -16.05 10.62 -8.58
CA HIS A 2 -15.67 9.25 -8.22
C HIS A 2 -14.30 8.97 -8.83
N GLY A 3 -13.24 9.15 -8.05
CA GLY A 3 -11.88 8.84 -8.49
C GLY A 3 -11.75 7.34 -8.72
N ASP A 4 -11.59 6.95 -9.98
CA ASP A 4 -11.28 5.59 -10.37
C ASP A 4 -9.86 5.25 -9.87
N VAL A 5 -9.73 4.14 -9.14
CA VAL A 5 -8.44 3.66 -8.60
C VAL A 5 -7.45 3.42 -9.73
N ARG A 6 -7.93 3.03 -10.91
CA ARG A 6 -7.10 2.92 -12.11
C ARG A 6 -6.51 4.26 -12.53
N GLN A 7 -7.30 5.33 -12.55
CA GLN A 7 -6.82 6.67 -12.93
C GLN A 7 -5.80 7.18 -11.93
N ALA A 8 -6.05 7.01 -10.63
CA ALA A 8 -5.09 7.36 -9.59
C ALA A 8 -3.76 6.61 -9.74
N ALA A 9 -3.79 5.32 -10.06
CA ALA A 9 -2.57 4.53 -10.26
C ALA A 9 -1.83 4.91 -11.54
N LEU A 10 -2.54 5.24 -12.62
CA LEU A 10 -1.92 5.75 -13.85
C LEU A 10 -1.20 7.07 -13.60
N GLN A 11 -1.80 7.97 -12.81
CA GLN A 11 -1.16 9.21 -12.40
C GLN A 11 0.11 8.93 -11.60
N VAL A 12 0.02 8.11 -10.55
CA VAL A 12 1.20 7.73 -9.73
C VAL A 12 2.29 7.11 -10.59
N ARG A 13 1.94 6.26 -11.56
CA ARG A 13 2.91 5.66 -12.48
C ARG A 13 3.62 6.71 -13.32
N SER A 14 2.88 7.69 -13.85
CA SER A 14 3.46 8.79 -14.63
C SER A 14 4.47 9.56 -13.78
N ASP A 15 4.13 9.84 -12.53
CA ASP A 15 5.01 10.56 -11.61
C ASP A 15 6.27 9.73 -11.28
N LEU A 16 6.12 8.41 -11.12
CA LEU A 16 7.25 7.49 -10.91
C LEU A 16 8.25 7.44 -12.07
N GLN A 17 7.86 7.81 -13.30
CA GLN A 17 8.82 7.85 -14.42
C GLN A 17 9.94 8.88 -14.22
N MET A 18 9.68 9.90 -13.41
CA MET A 18 10.62 10.98 -13.10
C MET A 18 11.35 10.77 -11.77
N LEU A 19 10.99 9.72 -11.02
CA LEU A 19 11.54 9.44 -9.71
C LEU A 19 12.38 8.15 -9.76
N ARG A 20 13.33 8.05 -8.83
CA ARG A 20 14.18 6.87 -8.66
C ARG A 20 14.22 6.51 -7.18
N ASN A 21 14.47 5.24 -6.87
CA ASN A 21 14.63 4.75 -5.50
C ASN A 21 13.45 5.11 -4.59
N VAL A 22 12.23 4.87 -5.08
CA VAL A 22 10.99 5.24 -4.38
C VAL A 22 10.44 4.06 -3.58
N VAL A 23 10.02 4.34 -2.35
CA VAL A 23 9.16 3.45 -1.57
C VAL A 23 7.73 3.99 -1.63
N LEU A 24 6.78 3.13 -2.02
CA LEU A 24 5.38 3.50 -2.07
C LEU A 24 4.73 3.33 -0.71
N VAL A 25 3.98 4.35 -0.25
CA VAL A 25 3.23 4.28 1.00
C VAL A 25 1.75 4.48 0.71
N GLY A 26 0.96 3.44 0.95
CA GLY A 26 -0.49 3.46 0.81
C GLY A 26 -1.19 3.38 2.16
N HIS A 27 -1.78 4.49 2.60
CA HIS A 27 -2.58 4.53 3.83
C HIS A 27 -4.07 4.34 3.52
N SER A 28 -4.75 3.47 4.27
CA SER A 28 -6.19 3.22 4.14
C SER A 28 -6.58 2.97 2.67
N LYS A 29 -7.48 3.79 2.10
CA LYS A 29 -7.91 3.72 0.69
C LYS A 29 -6.76 3.90 -0.31
N GLY A 30 -5.71 4.65 0.04
CA GLY A 30 -4.52 4.80 -0.80
C GLY A 30 -3.78 3.48 -1.04
N GLY A 31 -3.88 2.53 -0.12
CA GLY A 31 -3.35 1.17 -0.32
C GLY A 31 -4.00 0.43 -1.50
N ALA A 32 -5.25 0.74 -1.87
CA ALA A 32 -5.88 0.15 -3.05
C ALA A 32 -5.23 0.62 -4.36
N VAL A 33 -4.79 1.88 -4.41
CA VAL A 33 -4.05 2.44 -5.56
C VAL A 33 -2.71 1.74 -5.71
N VAL A 34 -1.95 1.61 -4.62
CA VAL A 34 -0.64 0.94 -4.62
C VAL A 34 -0.79 -0.55 -4.99
N LYS A 35 -1.80 -1.25 -4.45
CA LYS A 35 -2.10 -2.64 -4.82
C LYS A 35 -2.39 -2.78 -6.31
N TYR A 36 -3.21 -1.89 -6.87
CA TYR A 36 -3.54 -1.93 -8.29
C TYR A 36 -2.31 -1.63 -9.14
N LEU A 37 -1.55 -0.59 -8.80
CA LEU A 37 -0.31 -0.22 -9.48
C LEU A 37 0.66 -1.39 -9.56
N LEU A 38 0.94 -2.06 -8.43
CA LEU A 38 1.89 -3.19 -8.37
C LEU A 38 1.33 -4.48 -8.97
N GLY A 39 0.02 -4.69 -8.88
CA GLY A 39 -0.65 -5.86 -9.44
C GLY A 39 -0.98 -5.73 -10.93
N ALA A 40 -0.86 -4.52 -11.49
CA ALA A 40 -1.00 -4.30 -12.90
C ALA A 40 0.26 -4.84 -13.59
N ASP A 41 0.05 -5.68 -14.60
CA ASP A 41 1.12 -6.32 -15.37
C ASP A 41 1.72 -5.31 -16.36
N TRP A 42 2.33 -4.27 -15.81
CA TRP A 42 2.92 -3.17 -16.55
C TRP A 42 4.43 -3.37 -16.69
N PRO A 43 5.02 -3.01 -17.84
CA PRO A 43 6.47 -3.00 -17.96
C PRO A 43 7.03 -1.91 -17.05
N TRP A 44 7.79 -2.34 -16.05
CA TRP A 44 8.58 -1.48 -15.18
C TRP A 44 9.98 -1.32 -15.77
N GLY A 45 10.47 -0.08 -15.84
CA GLY A 45 11.89 0.15 -16.10
C GLY A 45 12.68 -0.16 -14.83
N ALA A 46 13.93 -0.59 -14.96
CA ALA A 46 14.79 -0.95 -13.82
C ALA A 46 14.88 0.18 -12.77
N GLU A 47 14.82 1.45 -13.20
CA GLU A 47 14.92 2.62 -12.33
C GLU A 47 13.58 3.22 -11.89
N THR A 48 12.48 2.83 -12.54
CA THR A 48 11.12 3.36 -12.23
C THR A 48 10.32 2.39 -11.37
N ARG A 49 10.87 1.20 -11.13
CA ARG A 49 10.28 0.22 -10.22
C ARG A 49 10.49 0.66 -8.77
N PRO A 50 9.44 0.63 -7.94
CA PRO A 50 9.58 0.91 -6.51
C PRO A 50 10.51 -0.09 -5.82
N LEU A 51 11.33 0.38 -4.90
CA LEU A 51 12.19 -0.45 -4.04
C LEU A 51 11.37 -1.30 -3.07
N GLY A 52 10.18 -0.81 -2.71
CA GLY A 52 9.26 -1.52 -1.84
C GLY A 52 7.93 -0.79 -1.71
N ALA A 53 7.00 -1.43 -1.02
CA ALA A 53 5.69 -0.86 -0.73
C ALA A 53 5.22 -1.13 0.69
N ILE A 54 4.63 -0.11 1.31
CA ILE A 54 4.16 -0.12 2.68
C ILE A 54 2.66 0.17 2.68
N PHE A 55 1.91 -0.73 3.29
CA PHE A 55 0.46 -0.66 3.41
C PHE A 55 0.09 -0.38 4.86
N VAL A 56 -0.41 0.81 5.13
CA VAL A 56 -0.73 1.27 6.48
C VAL A 56 -2.25 1.26 6.67
N ASP A 57 -2.76 0.41 7.56
CA ASP A 57 -4.20 0.22 7.79
C ASP A 57 -4.99 0.15 6.48
N ALA A 58 -4.41 -0.47 5.45
CA ALA A 58 -4.99 -0.49 4.11
C ALA A 58 -6.03 -1.61 4.05
N PRO A 59 -7.32 -1.34 4.31
CA PRO A 59 -8.26 -2.36 4.73
C PRO A 59 -8.48 -3.42 3.65
N LEU A 60 -8.85 -4.61 4.12
CA LEU A 60 -9.53 -5.64 3.35
C LEU A 60 -10.99 -5.17 3.14
N ASP A 61 -11.23 -4.10 2.39
CA ASP A 61 -12.60 -3.75 2.02
C ASP A 61 -13.07 -4.70 0.91
N LEU A 62 -13.20 -5.98 1.25
CA LEU A 62 -13.48 -7.07 0.31
C LEU A 62 -14.76 -6.80 -0.47
N LEU A 63 -15.78 -6.22 0.18
CA LEU A 63 -17.01 -5.83 -0.48
C LEU A 63 -16.75 -4.74 -1.53
N ARG A 64 -16.03 -3.66 -1.19
CA ARG A 64 -15.70 -2.62 -2.17
C ARG A 64 -14.73 -3.10 -3.24
N GLU A 65 -13.78 -3.97 -2.90
CA GLU A 65 -12.88 -4.59 -3.86
C GLU A 65 -13.63 -5.52 -4.81
N MET A 66 -14.61 -6.28 -4.32
CA MET A 66 -15.50 -7.10 -5.14
C MET A 66 -16.42 -6.25 -6.02
N VAL A 67 -17.02 -5.19 -5.47
CA VAL A 67 -17.83 -4.23 -6.21
C VAL A 67 -16.98 -3.57 -7.29
N GLY A 68 -15.80 -3.03 -6.95
CA GLY A 68 -14.92 -2.43 -7.93
C GLY A 68 -14.38 -3.43 -8.96
N ALA A 69 -14.15 -4.68 -8.58
CA ALA A 69 -13.83 -5.74 -9.55
C ALA A 69 -15.01 -6.00 -10.50
N ALA A 70 -16.24 -6.09 -9.99
CA ALA A 70 -17.46 -6.29 -10.76
C ALA A 70 -17.73 -5.12 -11.73
N PHE A 71 -17.49 -3.89 -11.27
CA PHE A 71 -17.61 -2.67 -12.09
C PHE A 71 -16.34 -2.32 -12.89
N ARG A 72 -15.33 -3.21 -12.91
CA ARG A 72 -14.07 -3.04 -13.65
C ARG A 72 -13.27 -1.76 -13.30
N TRP A 73 -13.38 -1.27 -12.06
CA TRP A 73 -12.61 -0.13 -11.51
C TRP A 73 -11.15 -0.49 -11.17
N GLY A 74 -10.60 -1.54 -11.80
CA GLY A 74 -9.25 -2.01 -11.54
C GLY A 74 -9.02 -2.68 -10.18
N LEU A 75 -9.97 -2.71 -9.26
CA LEU A 75 -9.73 -3.33 -7.95
C LEU A 75 -9.51 -4.84 -8.06
N ARG A 76 -8.41 -5.31 -7.46
CA ARG A 76 -8.16 -6.74 -7.23
C ARG A 76 -8.51 -7.07 -5.79
N PRO A 77 -9.40 -8.06 -5.55
CA PRO A 77 -9.67 -8.53 -4.20
C PRO A 77 -8.38 -8.96 -3.52
N SER A 78 -8.14 -8.42 -2.33
CA SER A 78 -6.99 -8.66 -1.46
C SER A 78 -6.74 -10.15 -1.17
N LEU A 79 -7.79 -10.97 -1.12
CA LEU A 79 -7.68 -12.44 -1.00
C LEU A 79 -6.95 -13.10 -2.19
N ARG A 80 -7.01 -12.46 -3.37
CA ARG A 80 -6.41 -12.91 -4.62
C ARG A 80 -5.16 -12.13 -5.01
N TRP A 81 -5.00 -10.93 -4.45
CA TRP A 81 -3.80 -10.13 -4.67
C TRP A 81 -2.60 -10.78 -3.99
N ARG A 82 -1.47 -10.76 -4.69
CA ARG A 82 -0.16 -11.17 -4.17
C ARG A 82 0.84 -10.08 -4.51
N PRO A 83 1.80 -9.80 -3.62
CA PRO A 83 2.89 -8.89 -3.95
C PRO A 83 3.67 -9.43 -5.15
N PRO A 84 4.18 -8.56 -6.04
CA PRO A 84 5.17 -8.95 -7.04
C PRO A 84 6.39 -9.56 -6.35
N ALA A 85 6.99 -10.59 -6.96
CA ALA A 85 8.11 -11.33 -6.36
C ALA A 85 9.34 -10.45 -6.08
N ASP A 86 9.48 -9.36 -6.81
CA ASP A 86 10.62 -8.45 -6.84
C ASP A 86 10.31 -7.06 -6.26
N VAL A 87 9.15 -6.88 -5.63
CA VAL A 87 8.84 -5.67 -4.85
C VAL A 87 8.52 -6.08 -3.42
N PRO A 88 9.47 -5.96 -2.47
CA PRO A 88 9.22 -6.29 -1.08
C PRO A 88 8.09 -5.42 -0.55
N CYS A 89 7.14 -6.07 0.11
CA CYS A 89 5.94 -5.43 0.65
C CYS A 89 5.89 -5.60 2.16
N LEU A 90 5.36 -4.59 2.83
CA LEU A 90 5.14 -4.58 4.27
C LEU A 90 3.72 -4.08 4.57
N THR A 91 3.07 -4.69 5.55
CA THR A 91 1.82 -4.19 6.13
C THR A 91 2.08 -3.72 7.54
N ILE A 92 1.48 -2.58 7.91
CA ILE A 92 1.56 -2.04 9.27
C ILE A 92 0.13 -1.77 9.73
N ASN A 93 -0.30 -2.52 10.74
CA ASN A 93 -1.68 -2.51 11.23
C ASN A 93 -1.73 -2.23 12.73
N ASN A 94 -2.86 -1.67 13.19
CA ASN A 94 -3.13 -1.48 14.60
C ASN A 94 -3.66 -2.78 15.23
N TRP A 95 -3.18 -3.15 16.43
CA TRP A 95 -3.69 -4.29 17.21
C TRP A 95 -5.21 -4.25 17.45
N LEU A 96 -5.77 -3.04 17.57
CA LEU A 96 -7.21 -2.85 17.79
C LEU A 96 -8.04 -2.90 16.51
N ASP A 97 -7.39 -2.95 15.35
CA ASP A 97 -8.06 -3.10 14.06
C ASP A 97 -7.94 -4.54 13.58
N PHE A 98 -8.89 -5.39 13.99
CA PHE A 98 -9.01 -6.77 13.50
C PHE A 98 -9.30 -6.85 11.99
N SER A 99 -9.82 -5.76 11.40
CA SER A 99 -9.99 -5.61 9.95
C SER A 99 -8.76 -5.03 9.24
N GLY A 100 -7.73 -4.69 10.03
CA GLY A 100 -6.52 -3.99 9.65
C GLY A 100 -5.77 -4.74 8.59
N GLY A 101 -6.11 -4.44 7.34
CA GLY A 101 -5.32 -4.45 6.12
C GLY A 101 -4.28 -5.53 5.86
N ARG A 102 -4.33 -6.67 6.54
CA ARG A 102 -3.31 -7.71 6.40
C ARG A 102 -3.38 -8.31 5.01
N LEU A 103 -2.37 -8.03 4.21
CA LEU A 103 -2.21 -8.63 2.90
C LEU A 103 -1.62 -10.02 3.03
N ARG A 104 -2.19 -10.97 2.30
CA ARG A 104 -1.75 -12.36 2.33
C ARG A 104 -0.33 -12.47 1.77
N GLY A 105 0.55 -13.17 2.52
CA GLY A 105 1.94 -13.39 2.10
C GLY A 105 2.84 -12.16 2.25
N VAL A 106 2.36 -11.10 2.90
CA VAL A 106 3.13 -9.89 3.20
C VAL A 106 3.45 -9.86 4.69
N GLU A 107 4.65 -9.42 5.06
CA GLU A 107 5.01 -9.20 6.46
C GLU A 107 4.03 -8.22 7.11
N ASN A 108 3.66 -8.47 8.37
CA ASN A 108 2.69 -7.66 9.09
C ASN A 108 3.23 -7.21 10.44
N VAL A 109 3.51 -5.91 10.55
CA VAL A 109 3.94 -5.25 11.78
C VAL A 109 2.70 -4.75 12.52
N GLN A 110 2.45 -5.32 13.70
CA GLN A 110 1.32 -4.96 14.55
C GLN A 110 1.78 -3.95 15.62
N VAL A 111 1.15 -2.77 15.65
CA VAL A 111 1.45 -1.71 16.62
C VAL A 111 0.29 -1.49 17.60
N SER A 112 0.60 -1.35 18.88
CA SER A 112 -0.39 -1.38 19.98
C SER A 112 -0.91 0.00 20.41
N LEU A 113 -0.29 1.10 19.99
CA LEU A 113 -0.61 2.46 20.41
C LEU A 113 -0.59 3.44 19.24
N TRP A 114 -1.72 4.15 19.05
CA TRP A 114 -1.88 5.35 18.21
C TRP A 114 -1.22 6.57 18.89
N ASN A 115 0.07 6.50 19.23
CA ASN A 115 0.72 7.60 19.95
C ASN A 115 1.20 8.72 19.01
N ASP A 116 0.36 9.08 18.03
CA ASP A 116 0.67 10.04 16.96
C ASP A 116 -0.19 11.32 17.00
N TYR A 117 -1.04 11.51 18.02
CA TYR A 117 -1.83 12.75 18.16
C TYR A 117 -1.02 13.96 18.66
N MET A 118 0.17 13.76 19.24
CA MET A 118 0.92 14.83 19.91
C MET A 118 2.05 15.45 19.06
N THR A 119 2.54 14.74 18.03
CA THR A 119 3.59 15.24 17.12
C THR A 119 3.46 14.58 15.73
N PRO A 120 2.61 15.13 14.84
CA PRO A 120 2.44 14.59 13.50
C PRO A 120 3.69 14.89 12.67
N TYR A 121 4.56 13.89 12.49
CA TYR A 121 5.51 13.92 11.38
C TYR A 121 4.77 13.54 10.09
N PRO A 122 4.95 14.23 8.96
CA PRO A 122 4.27 13.87 7.71
C PRO A 122 4.76 12.52 7.16
N PRO A 123 3.88 11.64 6.64
CA PRO A 123 2.42 11.75 6.55
C PRO A 123 1.72 10.89 7.62
N HIS A 124 0.98 11.55 8.52
CA HIS A 124 0.05 10.97 9.50
C HIS A 124 0.47 9.66 10.17
N GLY A 125 1.20 9.80 11.27
CA GLY A 125 1.28 8.76 12.27
C GLY A 125 1.98 7.48 11.82
N MET A 126 3.28 7.60 11.53
CA MET A 126 4.13 6.44 11.28
C MET A 126 4.47 5.72 12.60
N LYS A 127 3.46 5.08 13.20
CA LYS A 127 3.51 3.73 13.79
C LYS A 127 4.87 3.26 14.34
N SER A 128 5.36 3.94 15.38
CA SER A 128 6.45 3.50 16.26
C SER A 128 7.84 3.28 15.61
N ARG A 129 8.88 3.17 16.45
CA ARG A 129 10.24 2.77 16.05
C ARG A 129 10.27 1.46 15.23
N GLN A 130 9.24 0.62 15.35
CA GLN A 130 9.12 -0.64 14.60
C GLN A 130 8.81 -0.42 13.12
N ALA A 131 7.98 0.56 12.74
CA ALA A 131 7.77 0.92 11.34
C ALA A 131 9.06 1.46 10.72
N ALA A 132 9.76 2.37 11.41
CA ALA A 132 11.04 2.89 10.96
C ALA A 132 12.12 1.79 10.84
N ALA A 133 12.13 0.81 11.75
CA ALA A 133 13.02 -0.34 11.67
C ALA A 133 12.67 -1.28 10.50
N ALA A 134 11.39 -1.46 10.18
CA ALA A 134 10.96 -2.27 9.06
C ALA A 134 11.23 -1.60 7.70
N ILE A 135 11.10 -0.27 7.62
CA ILE A 135 11.47 0.52 6.43
C ILE A 135 12.95 0.33 6.09
N ARG A 136 13.82 0.38 7.11
CA ARG A 136 15.27 0.12 6.94
C ARG A 136 15.62 -1.28 6.43
N ARG A 137 14.67 -2.22 6.37
CA ARG A 137 14.87 -3.56 5.81
C ARG A 137 14.45 -3.64 4.34
N LEU A 138 13.86 -2.57 3.80
CA LEU A 138 13.47 -2.46 2.38
C LEU A 138 14.58 -1.80 1.54
N ASP A 139 15.62 -1.25 2.19
CA ASP A 139 16.89 -0.83 1.58
C ASP A 139 17.86 -2.02 1.44
#